data_AF-A0AAV2Z0L0-F1
#
_entry.id   AF-A0AAV2Z0L0-F1
#
_cell.length_a   1.000
_cell.length_b   1.000
_cell.length_c   1.000
_cell.angle_alpha   90.00
_cell.angle_beta   90.00
_cell.angle_gamma   90.00
#
_symmetry.space_group_name_H-M   'P 1'
#
loop_
_entity.id
_entity.type
_entity.pdbx_description
1 polymer ?
#
loop_
_entity_poly.entity_id
_entity_poly.type
_entity_poly.pdbx_seq_one_letter_code
_entity_poly.pdbx_strand_id
1 'polypeptide(L)' 'MMHRHVFEAIDRSLRDILRVQDPSLLLKPFGGKVVLLGGDFRQMLAVIPRGSRSQIVGSCID' A
#
# COMPACT_ATOMS: atom_id res chain seq x y z
N MET A 1 -7.45 -7.80 -5.94
CA MET A 1 -7.14 -6.57 -5.16
C MET A 1 -6.26 -6.89 -3.96
N MET A 2 -5.20 -6.10 -3.72
CA MET A 2 -4.36 -6.17 -2.50
C MET A 2 -4.99 -5.33 -1.38
N HIS A 3 -4.80 -5.74 -0.13
CA HIS A 3 -5.26 -5.00 1.04
C HIS A 3 -4.43 -3.72 1.24
N ARG A 4 -5.05 -2.60 1.64
CA ARG A 4 -4.36 -1.31 1.89
C ARG A 4 -3.08 -1.41 2.75
N HIS A 5 -3.11 -2.24 3.78
CA HIS A 5 -1.98 -2.51 4.67
C HIS A 5 -0.73 -3.04 3.96
N VAL A 6 -0.87 -3.67 2.80
CA VAL A 6 0.29 -4.08 1.99
C VAL A 6 1.00 -2.84 1.46
N PHE A 7 0.26 -1.86 0.95
CA PHE A 7 0.83 -0.61 0.45
C PHE A 7 1.45 0.22 1.58
N GLU A 8 0.79 0.30 2.73
CA GLU A 8 1.34 0.97 3.92
C GLU A 8 2.63 0.30 4.41
N ALA A 9 2.68 -1.05 4.43
CA ALA A 9 3.87 -1.79 4.83
C ALA A 9 5.03 -1.57 3.85
N ILE A 10 4.75 -1.58 2.54
CA ILE A 10 5.75 -1.29 1.51
C ILE A 10 6.26 0.15 1.64
N ASP A 11 5.34 1.12 1.78
CA ASP A 11 5.68 2.54 1.94
C ASP A 11 6.59 2.78 3.16
N ARG A 12 6.20 2.25 4.34
CA ARG A 12 7.01 2.33 5.56
C ARG A 12 8.37 1.67 5.37
N SER A 13 8.39 0.47 4.80
CA SER A 13 9.64 -0.27 4.58
C SER A 13 10.59 0.47 3.65
N LEU A 14 10.09 1.05 2.55
CA LEU A 14 10.90 1.82 1.61
C LEU A 14 11.42 3.11 2.24
N ARG A 15 10.60 3.83 3.01
CA ARG A 15 11.05 5.01 3.77
C ARG A 15 12.14 4.64 4.77
N ASP A 16 11.98 3.55 5.51
CA ASP A 16 12.95 3.10 6.52
C ASP A 16 14.28 2.64 5.91
N ILE A 17 14.25 2.00 4.74
CA ILE A 17 15.46 1.59 4.03
C ILE A 17 16.17 2.80 3.43
N LEU A 18 15.43 3.70 2.77
CA LEU A 18 16.02 4.78 1.98
C LEU A 18 16.48 5.98 2.83
N ARG A 19 15.93 6.16 4.05
CA ARG A 19 16.38 7.22 4.97
C ARG A 19 17.87 7.16 5.33
N VAL A 20 18.49 5.97 5.21
CA VAL A 20 19.91 5.76 5.49
C VAL A 20 20.78 6.56 4.50
N GLN A 21 20.29 6.75 3.26
CA GLN A 21 20.99 7.50 2.22
C GLN A 21 20.71 9.00 2.32
N ASP A 22 19.44 9.36 2.58
CA ASP A 22 19.00 10.74 2.77
C ASP A 22 17.82 10.77 3.76
N PRO A 23 17.99 11.36 4.96
CA PRO A 23 16.93 11.46 5.96
C PRO A 23 15.65 12.16 5.45
N SER A 24 15.74 13.02 4.43
CA SER A 24 14.59 13.70 3.84
C SER A 24 13.60 12.73 3.17
N LEU A 25 14.06 11.54 2.77
CA LEU A 25 13.25 10.51 2.11
C LEU A 25 12.22 9.87 3.04
N LEU A 26 12.36 10.01 4.37
CA LEU A 26 11.40 9.50 5.35
C LEU A 26 10.00 10.13 5.18
N LEU A 27 9.96 11.39 4.75
CA LEU A 27 8.73 12.15 4.56
C LEU A 27 8.14 11.97 3.15
N LYS A 28 8.92 11.39 2.22
CA LYS A 28 8.47 11.18 0.84
C LYS A 28 7.73 9.85 0.72
N PRO A 29 6.60 9.80 -0.01
CA PRO A 29 5.93 8.55 -0.34
C PRO A 29 6.89 7.56 -1.00
N PHE A 30 6.82 6.29 -0.59
CA PHE A 30 7.66 5.19 -1.04
C PHE A 30 9.17 5.49 -0.99
N GLY A 31 9.59 6.32 -0.03
CA GLY A 31 10.97 6.79 0.09
C GLY A 31 11.45 7.59 -1.12
N GLY A 32 10.54 8.27 -1.81
CA GLY A 32 10.82 9.06 -3.01
C GLY A 32 10.97 8.23 -4.30
N LYS A 33 10.61 6.94 -4.28
CA LYS A 33 10.59 6.11 -5.48
C LYS A 33 9.30 6.29 -6.27
N VAL A 34 9.43 6.28 -7.59
CA VAL A 34 8.30 6.22 -8.50
C VAL A 34 7.73 4.80 -8.46
N VAL A 35 6.44 4.68 -8.15
CA VAL A 35 5.72 3.41 -8.08
C VAL A 35 4.63 3.40 -9.13
N LEU A 36 4.64 2.40 -10.01
CA LEU A 36 3.58 2.15 -10.98
C LEU A 36 2.70 1.01 -10.47
N LEU A 37 1.42 1.30 -10.26
CA LEU A 37 0.42 0.30 -9.88
C LEU A 37 -0.26 -0.24 -11.14
N GLY A 38 -0.11 -1.53 -11.39
CA GLY A 38 -0.81 -2.25 -12.45
C GLY A 38 -1.70 -3.34 -11.87
N GLY A 39 -2.89 -3.51 -12.44
CA GLY A 39 -3.84 -4.55 -12.02
C GLY A 39 -5.01 -4.69 -12.98
N ASP A 40 -5.77 -5.77 -12.83
CA ASP A 40 -7.08 -5.93 -13.49
C ASP A 40 -8.17 -5.49 -12.51
N PHE A 41 -8.81 -4.35 -12.79
CA PHE A 41 -9.89 -3.79 -11.98
C PHE A 41 -11.17 -4.65 -11.99
N ARG A 42 -11.25 -5.66 -12.87
CA ARG A 42 -12.34 -6.64 -12.89
C ARG A 42 -12.09 -7.80 -11.92
N GLN A 43 -10.95 -7.85 -11.23
CA GLN A 43 -10.74 -8.81 -10.15
C GLN A 43 -11.71 -8.55 -8.98
N MET A 44 -12.09 -9.62 -8.28
CA MET A 44 -12.86 -9.50 -7.04
C MET A 44 -12.13 -8.63 -6.01
N LEU A 45 -12.93 -7.97 -5.18
CA LEU A 45 -12.48 -7.21 -4.01
C LEU A 45 -11.63 -8.09 -3.09
N ALA A 46 -10.82 -7.47 -2.24
CA ALA A 46 -9.98 -8.20 -1.30
C ALA A 46 -10.85 -9.07 -0.36
N VAL A 47 -10.46 -10.34 -0.19
CA VAL A 47 -11.17 -11.28 0.68
C VAL A 47 -10.72 -11.05 2.11
N ILE A 48 -11.67 -10.71 2.99
CA ILE A 48 -11.44 -10.59 4.44
C ILE A 48 -12.18 -11.74 5.13
N PRO A 49 -11.47 -12.72 5.72
CA PRO A 49 -12.11 -13.80 6.47
C PRO A 49 -12.99 -13.23 7.59
N ARG A 50 -14.28 -13.59 7.58
CA ARG A 50 -15.29 -13.10 8.54
C ARG A 50 -15.48 -11.57 8.53
N GLY A 51 -15.05 -10.90 7.47
CA GLY A 51 -15.19 -9.45 7.33
C GLY A 51 -16.61 -9.02 6.93
N SER A 52 -17.06 -7.88 7.44
CA SER A 52 -18.28 -7.21 6.96
C SER A 52 -18.06 -6.63 5.55
N ARG A 53 -19.17 -6.29 4.87
CA ARG A 53 -19.09 -5.58 3.59
C ARG A 53 -18.32 -4.26 3.69
N SER A 54 -18.49 -3.52 4.78
CA SER A 54 -17.77 -2.26 5.00
C SER A 54 -16.26 -2.47 5.15
N GLN A 55 -15.85 -3.55 5.83
CA GLN A 55 -14.44 -3.91 5.95
C GLN A 55 -13.84 -4.30 4.60
N ILE A 56 -14.57 -5.07 3.78
CA ILE A 56 -14.14 -5.46 2.43
C ILE A 56 -13.93 -4.23 1.55
N VAL A 57 -14.90 -3.32 1.52
CA VAL A 57 -14.79 -2.06 0.74
C VAL A 57 -13.63 -1.20 1.27
N GLY A 58 -13.55 -0.99 2.58
CA GLY A 58 -12.49 -0.17 3.20
C GLY A 58 -11.09 -0.78 3.18
N SER A 59 -10.94 -2.03 2.71
CA SER A 59 -9.62 -2.64 2.48
C SER A 59 -9.07 -2.40 1.08
N CYS A 60 -9.91 -1.91 0.17
CA CYS A 60 -9.50 -1.51 -1.16
C CYS A 60 -8.65 -0.23 -1.07
N ILE A 61 -7.84 0.00 -2.11
CA ILE A 61 -7.09 1.24 -2.26
C ILE A 61 -8.09 2.29 -2.77
N ASP A 62 -8.18 3.43 -2.10
CA ASP A 62 -8.93 4.61 -2.56
C ASP A 62 -8.18 5.35 -3.68
#